data_AF-A0A949ZQ97-F1
#
_entry.id   AF-A0A949ZQ97-F1
#
_cell.length_a   1.000
_cell.length_b   1.000
_cell.length_c   1.000
_cell.angle_alpha   90.00
_cell.angle_beta   90.00
_cell.angle_gamma   90.00
#
_symmetry.space_group_name_H-M   'P 1'
#
loop_
_entity.id
_entity.type
_entity.pdbx_description
1 polymer ?
#
loop_
_entity_poly.entity_id
_entity_poly.type
_entity_poly.pdbx_seq_one_letter_code
_entity_poly.pdbx_strand_id
1 'polypeptide(L)'
;MKRGNNFDLARLLLATLVVFFHAAMLSEHPRLLFLHRLDARGAVEGFFVISGFLIFASYERSRSLRDYFVKRARRILPGYWFATLLCLAIAAGYGRLFRAGKFLIGNLTFLGFISPGIPGVFESNPENAAMNGALWTIKIEVLFYCAVPVLVFLCRRFRPILVLSACIAASLAWRAALARHSSLSLQLPGQLSYFSLGALAYYYRPAFHRIAKWIWAPALLLYI
;
A
#
# COMPACT_ATOMS: atom_id res chain seq x y z
N MET A 1 1.94 -28.29 -16.18
CA MET A 1 2.56 -26.95 -16.13
C MET A 1 1.70 -26.02 -15.28
N LYS A 2 2.15 -25.65 -14.07
CA LYS A 2 1.46 -24.63 -13.25
C LYS A 2 1.57 -23.30 -13.99
N ARG A 3 0.46 -22.77 -14.54
CA ARG A 3 0.43 -21.40 -15.08
C ARG A 3 0.92 -20.45 -13.99
N GLY A 4 2.06 -19.81 -14.24
CA GLY A 4 2.69 -18.86 -13.33
C GLY A 4 1.73 -17.73 -12.98
N ASN A 5 1.65 -17.41 -11.71
CA ASN A 5 0.90 -16.25 -11.25
C ASN A 5 1.72 -14.98 -11.53
N ASN A 6 1.33 -14.19 -12.53
CA ASN A 6 2.06 -13.00 -12.94
C ASN A 6 1.94 -11.81 -11.97
N PHE A 7 1.27 -11.96 -10.81
CA PHE A 7 1.20 -10.89 -9.81
C PHE A 7 2.57 -10.48 -9.26
N ASP A 8 3.56 -11.36 -9.28
CA ASP A 8 4.90 -11.01 -8.79
C ASP A 8 5.66 -10.13 -9.78
N LEU A 9 5.52 -10.40 -11.09
CA LEU A 9 6.02 -9.51 -12.14
C LEU A 9 5.31 -8.15 -12.10
N ALA A 10 3.98 -8.13 -11.97
CA ALA A 10 3.22 -6.89 -11.85
C ALA A 10 3.70 -6.05 -10.66
N ARG A 11 3.90 -6.67 -9.49
CA ARG A 11 4.46 -5.99 -8.32
C ARG A 11 5.87 -5.47 -8.54
N LEU A 12 6.72 -6.23 -9.23
CA LEU A 12 8.08 -5.79 -9.54
C LEU A 12 8.06 -4.54 -10.40
N LEU A 13 7.20 -4.49 -11.42
CA LEU A 13 7.03 -3.30 -12.27
C LEU A 13 6.54 -2.10 -11.45
N LEU A 14 5.51 -2.28 -10.62
CA LEU A 14 5.00 -1.22 -9.74
C LEU A 14 6.08 -0.74 -8.76
N ALA A 15 6.83 -1.65 -8.13
CA ALA A 15 7.94 -1.30 -7.24
C ALA A 15 9.02 -0.51 -7.96
N THR A 16 9.34 -0.90 -9.19
CA THR A 16 10.35 -0.24 -10.03
C THR A 16 9.93 1.21 -10.32
N LEU A 17 8.67 1.44 -10.71
CA LEU A 17 8.13 2.79 -10.92
C LEU A 17 8.26 3.65 -9.65
N VAL A 18 7.89 3.10 -8.49
CA VAL A 18 7.99 3.79 -7.20
C VAL A 18 9.44 4.13 -6.86
N VAL A 19 10.38 3.19 -7.03
CA VAL A 19 11.80 3.40 -6.71
C VAL A 19 12.41 4.49 -7.59
N PHE A 20 12.20 4.44 -8.92
CA PHE A 20 12.77 5.43 -9.82
C PHE A 20 12.19 6.83 -9.62
N PHE A 21 10.88 6.93 -9.34
CA PHE A 21 10.28 8.22 -8.99
C PHE A 21 10.91 8.81 -7.72
N HIS A 22 11.01 8.01 -6.64
CA HIS A 22 11.60 8.49 -5.39
C HIS A 22 13.10 8.77 -5.52
N ALA A 23 13.83 8.03 -6.37
CA ALA A 23 15.23 8.33 -6.65
C ALA A 23 15.41 9.73 -7.26
N ALA A 24 14.56 10.11 -8.21
CA ALA A 24 14.59 11.45 -8.78
C ALA A 24 14.10 12.53 -7.81
N MET A 25 13.06 12.23 -7.03
CA MET A 25 12.49 13.16 -6.06
C MET A 25 13.45 13.46 -4.90
N LEU A 26 14.08 12.43 -4.32
CA LEU A 26 14.96 12.58 -3.16
C LEU A 26 16.37 13.06 -3.51
N SER A 27 16.87 12.75 -4.72
CA SER A 27 18.21 13.21 -5.14
C SER A 27 18.22 14.64 -5.68
N GLU A 28 17.07 15.15 -6.13
CA GLU A 28 16.92 16.43 -6.81
C GLU A 28 17.90 16.63 -7.99
N HIS A 29 18.48 15.55 -8.52
CA HIS A 29 19.54 15.62 -9.51
C HIS A 29 18.95 15.97 -10.89
N PRO A 30 19.48 16.99 -11.61
CA PRO A 30 18.94 17.41 -12.90
C PRO A 30 18.78 16.31 -13.96
N ARG A 31 19.69 15.32 -13.98
CA ARG A 31 19.67 14.19 -14.92
C ARG A 31 18.53 13.20 -14.67
N LEU A 32 17.93 13.22 -13.48
CA LEU A 32 16.87 12.29 -13.08
C LEU A 32 15.47 12.91 -13.12
N LEU A 33 15.35 14.22 -13.36
CA LEU A 33 14.06 14.94 -13.37
C LEU A 33 13.04 14.35 -14.35
N PHE A 34 13.48 13.74 -15.46
CA PHE A 34 12.57 13.09 -16.40
C PHE A 34 11.76 11.94 -15.76
N LEU A 35 12.27 11.33 -14.68
CA LEU A 35 11.59 10.26 -13.94
C LEU A 35 10.43 10.79 -13.07
N HIS A 36 10.30 12.10 -12.84
CA HIS A 36 9.10 12.69 -12.20
C HIS A 36 7.84 12.49 -13.04
N ARG A 37 7.97 12.15 -14.33
CA ARG A 37 6.85 11.77 -15.21
C ARG A 37 6.29 10.39 -14.88
N LEU A 38 7.00 9.58 -14.10
CA LEU A 38 6.50 8.28 -13.66
C LEU A 38 5.40 8.48 -12.61
N ASP A 39 4.27 7.82 -12.79
CA ASP A 39 3.15 7.89 -11.86
C ASP A 39 3.34 6.89 -10.70
N ALA A 40 4.15 7.30 -9.72
CA ALA A 40 4.36 6.52 -8.50
C ALA A 40 3.07 6.38 -7.68
N ARG A 41 2.14 7.33 -7.77
CA ARG A 41 0.86 7.26 -7.06
C ARG A 41 -0.01 6.15 -7.63
N GLY A 42 -0.20 6.10 -8.94
CA GLY A 42 -0.90 5.02 -9.62
C GLY A 42 -0.23 3.67 -9.37
N ALA A 43 1.10 3.62 -9.25
CA ALA A 43 1.82 2.40 -8.89
C ALA A 43 1.45 1.90 -7.48
N VAL A 44 1.38 2.79 -6.48
CA VAL A 44 0.92 2.46 -5.12
C VAL A 44 -0.55 2.04 -5.10
N GLU A 45 -1.41 2.75 -5.84
CA GLU A 45 -2.83 2.40 -5.98
C GLU A 45 -2.99 1.01 -6.62
N GLY A 46 -2.15 0.67 -7.60
CA GLY A 46 -2.05 -0.67 -8.19
C GLY A 46 -1.65 -1.75 -7.19
N PHE A 47 -0.71 -1.45 -6.26
CA PHE A 47 -0.41 -2.37 -5.16
C PHE A 47 -1.65 -2.67 -4.31
N PHE A 48 -2.46 -1.65 -3.98
CA PHE A 48 -3.68 -1.85 -3.20
C PHE A 48 -4.74 -2.67 -3.95
N VAL A 49 -4.89 -2.50 -5.26
CA VAL A 49 -5.77 -3.36 -6.09
C VAL A 49 -5.30 -4.82 -6.04
N ILE A 50 -4.00 -5.07 -6.28
CA ILE A 50 -3.46 -6.43 -6.24
C ILE A 50 -3.60 -7.04 -4.83
N SER A 51 -3.39 -6.23 -3.79
CA SER A 51 -3.59 -6.61 -2.40
C SER A 51 -5.03 -7.04 -2.14
N GLY A 52 -6.02 -6.24 -2.54
CA GLY A 52 -7.44 -6.56 -2.42
C GLY A 52 -7.77 -7.95 -2.98
N PHE A 53 -7.28 -8.26 -4.19
CA PHE A 53 -7.47 -9.57 -4.79
C PHE A 53 -6.81 -10.69 -3.96
N LEU A 54 -5.53 -10.58 -3.61
CA LEU A 54 -4.81 -11.67 -2.96
C LEU A 54 -5.10 -11.85 -1.47
N ILE A 55 -5.53 -10.81 -0.77
CA ILE A 55 -5.84 -10.89 0.66
C ILE A 55 -7.20 -11.54 0.86
N PHE A 56 -8.23 -11.14 0.10
CA PHE A 56 -9.52 -11.87 0.07
C PHE A 56 -9.31 -13.33 -0.32
N ALA A 57 -8.59 -13.60 -1.41
CA ALA A 57 -8.29 -14.96 -1.85
C ALA A 57 -7.58 -15.81 -0.79
N SER A 58 -6.72 -15.19 0.01
CA SER A 58 -6.02 -15.88 1.08
C SER A 58 -6.86 -16.09 2.32
N TYR A 59 -7.76 -15.16 2.66
CA TYR A 59 -8.68 -15.33 3.77
C TYR A 59 -9.64 -16.49 3.49
N GLU A 60 -10.26 -16.51 2.31
CA GLU A 60 -11.18 -17.58 1.88
C GLU A 60 -10.51 -18.97 1.82
N ARG A 61 -9.19 -19.03 1.58
CA ARG A 61 -8.41 -20.27 1.60
C ARG A 61 -7.84 -20.63 2.98
N SER A 62 -8.00 -19.79 3.99
CA SER A 62 -7.46 -20.06 5.33
C SER A 62 -8.44 -20.89 6.15
N ARG A 63 -7.91 -21.79 6.97
CA ARG A 63 -8.73 -22.74 7.75
C ARG A 63 -9.34 -22.10 9.00
N SER A 64 -8.76 -21.01 9.48
CA SER A 64 -9.21 -20.27 10.66
C SER A 64 -8.69 -18.82 10.62
N LEU A 65 -9.23 -17.96 11.48
CA LEU A 65 -8.73 -16.59 11.68
C LEU A 65 -7.24 -16.57 12.05
N ARG A 66 -6.83 -17.46 12.97
CA ARG A 66 -5.43 -17.58 13.39
C ARG A 66 -4.51 -17.93 12.23
N ASP A 67 -4.89 -18.92 11.42
CA ASP A 67 -4.12 -19.35 10.24
C ASP A 67 -3.94 -18.20 9.23
N TYR A 68 -4.99 -17.41 9.01
CA TYR A 68 -4.91 -16.21 8.18
C TYR A 68 -3.93 -15.16 8.73
N PHE A 69 -4.08 -14.75 10.00
CA PHE A 69 -3.23 -13.71 10.58
C PHE A 69 -1.76 -14.15 10.68
N VAL A 70 -1.48 -15.43 10.95
CA VAL A 70 -0.09 -15.95 10.97
C VAL A 70 0.56 -15.85 9.57
N LYS A 71 -0.16 -16.22 8.50
CA LYS A 71 0.36 -16.06 7.13
C LYS A 71 0.66 -14.60 6.80
N ARG A 72 -0.19 -13.69 7.26
CA ARG A 72 -0.07 -12.25 7.04
C ARG A 72 1.09 -11.64 7.83
N ALA A 73 1.23 -12.01 9.09
CA ALA A 73 2.32 -11.58 9.95
C ALA A 73 3.68 -12.03 9.41
N ARG A 74 3.81 -13.31 9.00
CA ARG A 74 5.04 -13.85 8.40
C ARG A 74 5.43 -13.16 7.08
N ARG A 75 4.46 -12.58 6.38
CA ARG A 75 4.69 -11.85 5.13
C ARG A 75 5.22 -10.43 5.36
N ILE A 76 4.68 -9.69 6.33
CA ILE A 76 5.03 -8.27 6.54
C ILE A 76 6.10 -8.06 7.60
N LEU A 77 5.98 -8.74 8.76
CA LEU A 77 6.79 -8.40 9.93
C LEU A 77 8.31 -8.50 9.67
N PRO A 78 8.85 -9.54 9.00
CA PRO A 78 10.29 -9.62 8.79
C PRO A 78 10.85 -8.43 8.01
N GLY A 79 10.20 -8.06 6.90
CA GLY A 79 10.63 -6.93 6.07
C GLY A 79 10.44 -5.58 6.77
N TYR A 80 9.32 -5.42 7.49
CA TYR A 80 9.05 -4.21 8.25
C TYR A 80 10.07 -3.99 9.38
N TRP A 81 10.32 -5.02 10.20
CA TRP A 81 11.32 -4.93 11.27
C TRP A 81 12.72 -4.70 10.75
N PHE A 82 13.10 -5.38 9.68
CA PHE A 82 14.40 -5.15 9.03
C PHE A 82 14.55 -3.69 8.58
N ALA A 83 13.53 -3.13 7.91
CA ALA A 83 13.56 -1.74 7.47
C ALA A 83 13.63 -0.76 8.65
N THR A 84 12.85 -0.98 9.72
CA THR A 84 12.91 -0.16 10.94
C THR A 84 14.26 -0.24 11.62
N LEU A 85 14.84 -1.43 11.75
CA LEU A 85 16.18 -1.63 12.34
C LEU A 85 17.27 -0.95 11.51
N LEU A 86 17.15 -1.00 10.17
CA LEU A 86 18.06 -0.28 9.28
C LEU A 86 17.98 1.23 9.50
N CYS A 87 16.77 1.80 9.65
CA CYS A 87 16.61 3.22 10.01
C CYS A 87 17.28 3.55 11.35
N LEU A 88 17.17 2.69 12.36
CA LEU A 88 17.84 2.89 13.66
C LEU A 88 19.37 2.81 13.53
N ALA A 89 19.89 1.88 12.73
CA ALA A 89 21.32 1.75 12.47
C ALA A 89 21.87 3.01 11.77
N ILE A 90 21.13 3.55 10.79
CA ILE A 90 21.47 4.82 10.14
C ILE A 90 21.48 5.95 11.18
N ALA A 91 20.45 6.06 12.01
CA ALA A 91 20.41 7.09 13.05
C ALA A 91 21.54 6.96 14.08
N ALA A 92 22.00 5.73 14.37
CA ALA A 92 23.18 5.49 15.20
C ALA A 92 24.46 5.99 14.52
N GLY A 93 24.62 5.78 13.21
CA GLY A 93 25.73 6.33 12.42
C GLY A 93 25.80 7.87 12.43
N TYR A 94 24.66 8.54 12.56
CA TYR A 94 24.56 10.00 12.75
C TYR A 94 24.73 10.44 14.21
N GLY A 95 24.95 9.52 15.16
CA GLY A 95 25.02 9.82 16.59
C GLY A 95 23.69 10.30 17.19
N ARG A 96 22.55 9.97 16.56
CA ARG A 96 21.20 10.43 16.96
C ARG A 96 20.30 9.33 17.52
N LEU A 97 20.83 8.14 17.81
CA LEU A 97 20.03 7.00 18.29
C LEU A 97 19.20 7.33 19.55
N PHE A 98 19.73 8.14 20.47
CA PHE A 98 19.03 8.57 21.68
C PHE A 98 17.74 9.37 21.41
N ARG A 99 17.58 9.93 20.20
CA ARG A 99 16.37 10.66 19.77
C ARG A 99 15.36 9.77 19.04
N ALA A 100 15.69 8.49 18.82
CA ALA A 100 14.87 7.58 18.02
C ALA A 100 13.66 7.00 18.77
N GLY A 101 13.49 7.26 20.07
CA GLY A 101 12.43 6.67 20.88
C GLY A 101 11.02 6.88 20.31
N LYS A 102 10.67 8.12 19.91
CA LYS A 102 9.37 8.43 19.31
C LYS A 102 9.16 7.73 17.96
N PHE A 103 10.21 7.71 17.14
CA PHE A 103 10.20 6.99 15.86
C PHE A 103 9.97 5.49 16.06
N LEU A 104 10.67 4.87 17.02
CA LEU A 104 10.53 3.46 17.33
C LEU A 104 9.13 3.13 17.85
N ILE A 105 8.62 3.87 18.83
CA ILE A 105 7.27 3.67 19.37
C ILE A 105 6.21 3.82 18.28
N GLY A 106 6.34 4.84 17.42
CA GLY A 106 5.45 5.05 16.28
C GLY A 106 5.46 3.85 15.33
N ASN A 107 6.63 3.31 14.99
CA ASN A 107 6.71 2.15 14.10
C ASN A 107 6.25 0.84 14.78
N LEU A 108 6.52 0.64 16.07
CA LEU A 108 6.04 -0.51 16.84
C LEU A 108 4.50 -0.57 16.90
N THR A 109 3.85 0.60 16.94
CA THR A 109 2.39 0.73 17.05
C THR A 109 1.70 0.93 15.69
N PHE A 110 2.45 0.88 14.58
CA PHE A 110 1.98 1.27 13.24
C PHE A 110 1.43 2.71 13.18
N LEU A 111 1.79 3.59 14.12
CA LEU A 111 1.50 5.02 14.16
C LEU A 111 2.70 5.88 13.71
N GLY A 112 3.54 5.35 12.81
CA GLY A 112 4.77 6.01 12.36
C GLY A 112 4.57 7.40 11.72
N PHE A 113 3.35 7.73 11.28
CA PHE A 113 3.02 9.06 10.77
C PHE A 113 3.09 10.18 11.84
N ILE A 114 3.03 9.83 13.13
CA ILE A 114 3.17 10.80 14.23
C ILE A 114 4.63 11.26 14.37
N SER A 115 5.58 10.39 14.05
CA SER A 115 7.01 10.67 14.11
C SER A 115 7.71 10.02 12.92
N PRO A 116 7.55 10.57 11.70
CA PRO A 116 8.07 9.95 10.48
C PRO A 116 9.60 9.97 10.39
N GLY A 117 10.23 10.91 11.11
CA GLY A 117 11.67 11.15 11.14
C GLY A 117 12.31 10.94 12.50
N ILE A 118 13.65 10.95 12.52
CA ILE A 118 14.47 11.06 13.73
C ILE A 118 15.17 12.42 13.68
N PRO A 119 15.02 13.29 14.69
CA PRO A 119 15.59 14.63 14.67
C PRO A 119 17.12 14.62 14.50
N GLY A 120 17.62 15.41 13.55
CA GLY A 120 19.04 15.54 13.23
C GLY A 120 19.63 14.48 12.28
N VAL A 121 18.82 13.69 11.57
CA VAL A 121 19.30 12.71 10.56
C VAL A 121 19.05 13.19 9.13
N PHE A 122 17.78 13.41 8.75
CA PHE A 122 17.37 13.79 7.39
C PHE A 122 16.51 15.07 7.37
N GLU A 123 16.92 16.11 8.09
CA GLU A 123 16.13 17.34 8.24
C GLU A 123 15.92 18.10 6.92
N SER A 124 16.85 17.96 5.97
CA SER A 124 16.76 18.56 4.64
C SER A 124 15.98 17.70 3.62
N ASN A 125 15.41 16.56 4.04
CA ASN A 125 14.70 15.68 3.13
C ASN A 125 13.35 16.33 2.73
N PRO A 126 13.07 16.49 1.41
CA PRO A 126 11.82 17.08 0.92
C PRO A 126 10.57 16.30 1.35
N GLU A 127 10.69 15.00 1.68
CA GLU A 127 9.60 14.15 2.19
C GLU A 127 9.44 14.26 3.72
N ASN A 128 9.16 15.46 4.24
CA ASN A 128 8.83 15.71 5.65
C ASN A 128 9.85 15.15 6.66
N ALA A 129 11.15 15.20 6.33
CA ALA A 129 12.21 14.63 7.16
C ALA A 129 12.03 13.14 7.51
N ALA A 130 11.28 12.38 6.71
CA ALA A 130 11.00 10.98 6.99
C ALA A 130 12.25 10.10 6.87
N MET A 131 12.42 9.14 7.80
CA MET A 131 13.47 8.12 7.70
C MET A 131 13.18 7.13 6.57
N ASN A 132 11.90 6.81 6.40
CA ASN A 132 11.42 5.92 5.35
C ASN A 132 9.98 6.29 5.00
N GLY A 133 9.82 7.06 3.93
CA GLY A 133 8.51 7.48 3.44
C GLY A 133 7.61 6.28 3.12
N ALA A 134 8.14 5.19 2.56
CA ALA A 134 7.33 4.06 2.08
C ALA A 134 6.53 3.33 3.19
N LEU A 135 6.89 3.48 4.47
CA LEU A 135 6.23 2.80 5.59
C LEU A 135 4.74 3.16 5.74
N TRP A 136 4.29 4.30 5.21
CA TRP A 136 2.87 4.70 5.29
C TRP A 136 1.94 3.68 4.60
N THR A 137 2.41 3.02 3.54
CA THR A 137 1.63 2.03 2.78
C THR A 137 1.46 0.72 3.56
N ILE A 138 2.49 0.30 4.32
CA ILE A 138 2.47 -0.93 5.11
C ILE A 138 1.43 -0.85 6.23
N LYS A 139 1.30 0.31 6.88
CA LYS A 139 0.23 0.53 7.86
C LYS A 139 -1.15 0.25 7.26
N ILE A 140 -1.42 0.79 6.08
CA ILE A 140 -2.71 0.63 5.40
C ILE A 140 -2.93 -0.85 5.04
N GLU A 141 -1.91 -1.53 4.53
CA GLU A 141 -1.95 -2.96 4.24
C GLU A 141 -2.28 -3.81 5.49
N VAL A 142 -1.69 -3.49 6.65
CA VAL A 142 -2.03 -4.14 7.93
C VAL A 142 -3.48 -3.88 8.34
N LEU A 143 -3.96 -2.65 8.17
CA LEU A 143 -5.36 -2.32 8.45
C LEU A 143 -6.32 -3.09 7.52
N PHE A 144 -5.96 -3.29 6.24
CA PHE A 144 -6.71 -4.18 5.35
C PHE A 144 -6.72 -5.62 5.86
N TYR A 145 -5.61 -6.10 6.43
CA TYR A 145 -5.57 -7.46 6.99
C TYR A 145 -6.60 -7.62 8.11
N CYS A 146 -6.74 -6.60 8.97
CA CYS A 146 -7.73 -6.55 10.03
C CYS A 146 -9.17 -6.37 9.51
N ALA A 147 -9.37 -5.62 8.42
CA ALA A 147 -10.69 -5.35 7.86
C ALA A 147 -11.29 -6.56 7.11
N VAL A 148 -10.46 -7.37 6.44
CA VAL A 148 -10.92 -8.45 5.55
C VAL A 148 -11.83 -9.48 6.22
N PRO A 149 -11.57 -9.99 7.46
CA PRO A 149 -12.50 -10.90 8.12
C PRO A 149 -13.92 -10.34 8.24
N VAL A 150 -14.04 -9.05 8.59
CA VAL A 150 -15.32 -8.34 8.70
C VAL A 150 -15.95 -8.12 7.33
N LEU A 151 -15.17 -7.67 6.35
CA LEU A 151 -15.66 -7.46 4.99
C LEU A 151 -16.14 -8.75 4.33
N VAL A 152 -15.42 -9.86 4.52
CA VAL A 152 -15.84 -11.18 4.01
C VAL A 152 -17.11 -11.65 4.72
N PHE A 153 -17.22 -11.47 6.03
CA PHE A 153 -18.46 -11.76 6.76
C PHE A 153 -19.65 -10.99 6.17
N LEU A 154 -19.50 -9.67 5.94
CA LEU A 154 -20.53 -8.84 5.31
C LEU A 154 -20.82 -9.28 3.87
N CYS A 155 -19.79 -9.61 3.08
CA CYS A 155 -19.94 -10.12 1.71
C CYS A 155 -20.63 -11.47 1.63
N ARG A 156 -20.61 -12.28 2.70
CA ARG A 156 -21.35 -13.54 2.81
C ARG A 156 -22.78 -13.32 3.30
N ARG A 157 -22.99 -12.35 4.20
CA ARG A 157 -24.31 -12.00 4.74
C ARG A 157 -25.19 -11.24 3.73
N PHE A 158 -24.54 -10.44 2.89
CA PHE A 158 -25.12 -9.64 1.81
C PHE A 158 -24.49 -10.05 0.47
N ARG A 159 -24.68 -9.26 -0.59
CA ARG A 159 -24.02 -9.52 -1.89
C ARG A 159 -22.65 -8.80 -1.93
N PRO A 160 -21.56 -9.47 -2.36
CA PRO A 160 -20.23 -8.85 -2.43
C PRO A 160 -20.21 -7.53 -3.21
N ILE A 161 -20.95 -7.46 -4.32
CA ILE A 161 -21.05 -6.23 -5.12
C ILE A 161 -21.61 -5.05 -4.32
N LEU A 162 -22.62 -5.26 -3.47
CA LEU A 162 -23.23 -4.19 -2.68
C LEU A 162 -22.26 -3.68 -1.61
N VAL A 163 -21.65 -4.61 -0.87
CA VAL A 163 -20.71 -4.27 0.21
C VAL A 163 -19.49 -3.54 -0.33
N LEU A 164 -18.86 -4.09 -1.38
CA LEU A 164 -17.65 -3.51 -1.95
C LEU A 164 -17.92 -2.21 -2.71
N SER A 165 -19.09 -2.06 -3.35
CA SER A 165 -19.47 -0.77 -3.96
C SER A 165 -19.75 0.29 -2.91
N ALA A 166 -20.37 -0.07 -1.77
CA ALA A 166 -20.53 0.84 -0.65
C ALA A 166 -19.16 1.26 -0.07
N CYS A 167 -18.20 0.34 0.05
CA CYS A 167 -16.83 0.66 0.45
C CYS A 167 -16.14 1.62 -0.53
N ILE A 168 -16.33 1.43 -1.84
CA ILE A 168 -15.82 2.34 -2.87
C ILE A 168 -16.45 3.73 -2.71
N ALA A 169 -17.78 3.81 -2.60
CA ALA A 169 -18.50 5.07 -2.45
C ALA A 169 -18.05 5.83 -1.18
N ALA A 170 -17.97 5.15 -0.04
CA ALA A 170 -17.49 5.72 1.22
C ALA A 170 -16.04 6.22 1.12
N SER A 171 -15.17 5.48 0.44
CA SER A 171 -13.78 5.85 0.19
C SER A 171 -13.65 7.10 -0.67
N LEU A 172 -14.47 7.21 -1.73
CA LEU A 172 -14.51 8.38 -2.59
C LEU A 172 -15.07 9.61 -1.86
N ALA A 173 -16.15 9.42 -1.09
CA ALA A 173 -16.72 10.48 -0.26
C ALA A 173 -15.71 11.01 0.78
N TRP A 174 -14.95 10.12 1.42
CA TRP A 174 -13.87 10.50 2.34
C TRP A 174 -12.80 11.34 1.66
N ARG A 175 -12.33 10.92 0.48
CA ARG A 175 -11.32 11.65 -0.28
C ARG A 175 -11.82 13.00 -0.75
N ALA A 176 -13.09 13.09 -1.16
CA ALA A 176 -13.71 14.35 -1.54
C ALA A 176 -13.81 15.30 -0.34
N ALA A 177 -14.29 14.80 0.81
CA ALA A 177 -14.43 15.58 2.04
C ALA A 177 -13.08 16.10 2.57
N LEU A 178 -12.01 15.29 2.44
CA LEU A 178 -10.66 15.62 2.89
C LEU A 178 -9.73 16.06 1.76
N ALA A 179 -10.26 16.53 0.63
CA ALA A 179 -9.44 16.92 -0.52
C ALA A 179 -8.37 17.97 -0.17
N ARG A 180 -8.63 18.82 0.83
CA ARG A 180 -7.69 19.85 1.33
C ARG A 180 -6.63 19.32 2.29
N HIS A 181 -6.77 18.09 2.79
CA HIS A 181 -5.85 17.44 3.73
C HIS A 181 -5.23 16.20 3.08
N SER A 182 -4.23 16.40 2.22
CA SER A 182 -3.62 15.35 1.39
C SER A 182 -3.20 14.11 2.19
N SER A 183 -2.52 14.28 3.33
CA SER A 183 -2.05 13.17 4.17
C SER A 183 -3.19 12.36 4.82
N LEU A 184 -4.27 13.01 5.25
CA LEU A 184 -5.44 12.38 5.88
C LEU A 184 -6.36 11.72 4.85
N SER A 185 -6.50 12.34 3.67
CA SER A 185 -7.28 11.80 2.55
C SER A 185 -6.75 10.44 2.07
N LEU A 186 -5.45 10.20 2.25
CA LEU A 186 -4.78 8.95 1.89
C LEU A 186 -4.87 7.87 2.97
N GLN A 187 -5.26 8.21 4.21
CA GLN A 187 -5.47 7.21 5.26
C GLN A 187 -6.76 6.43 5.01
N LEU A 188 -6.95 5.29 5.69
CA LEU A 188 -8.25 4.63 5.64
C LEU A 188 -9.37 5.57 6.11
N PRO A 189 -10.52 5.58 5.42
CA PRO A 189 -10.94 4.70 4.31
C PRO A 189 -10.51 5.11 2.89
N GLY A 190 -9.68 6.14 2.69
CA GLY A 190 -9.34 6.69 1.36
C GLY A 190 -8.67 5.73 0.36
N GLN A 191 -7.97 4.69 0.80
CA GLN A 191 -7.42 3.66 -0.10
C GLN A 191 -8.36 2.47 -0.33
N LEU A 192 -9.50 2.44 0.36
CA LEU A 192 -10.42 1.30 0.34
C LEU A 192 -11.06 1.11 -1.04
N SER A 193 -11.21 2.16 -1.86
CA SER A 193 -11.72 2.05 -3.22
C SER A 193 -10.87 1.12 -4.08
N TYR A 194 -9.55 1.33 -4.14
CA TYR A 194 -8.63 0.49 -4.92
C TYR A 194 -8.59 -0.94 -4.40
N PHE A 195 -8.53 -1.10 -3.08
CA PHE A 195 -8.59 -2.41 -2.45
C PHE A 195 -9.88 -3.17 -2.78
N SER A 196 -11.01 -2.48 -2.74
CA SER A 196 -12.33 -3.06 -3.03
C SER A 196 -12.47 -3.44 -4.51
N LEU A 197 -11.87 -2.68 -5.44
CA LEU A 197 -11.81 -3.07 -6.86
C LEU A 197 -11.07 -4.41 -7.05
N GLY A 198 -9.94 -4.58 -6.33
CA GLY A 198 -9.22 -5.85 -6.29
C GLY A 198 -10.06 -7.01 -5.74
N ALA A 199 -10.78 -6.77 -4.66
CA ALA A 199 -11.68 -7.73 -4.05
C ALA A 199 -12.87 -8.11 -4.98
N LEU A 200 -13.43 -7.13 -5.72
CA LEU A 200 -14.45 -7.37 -6.74
C LEU A 200 -13.90 -8.25 -7.87
N ALA A 201 -12.70 -7.96 -8.35
CA ALA A 201 -12.03 -8.79 -9.36
C ALA A 201 -11.81 -10.24 -8.88
N TYR A 202 -11.65 -10.45 -7.57
CA TYR A 202 -11.58 -11.79 -6.98
C TYR A 202 -12.94 -12.50 -6.99
N TYR A 203 -14.00 -11.88 -6.46
CA TYR A 203 -15.33 -12.50 -6.40
C TYR A 203 -15.95 -12.72 -7.80
N TYR A 204 -15.69 -11.81 -8.74
CA TYR A 204 -16.23 -11.86 -10.10
C TYR A 204 -15.16 -12.23 -11.15
N ARG A 205 -14.19 -13.07 -10.75
CA ARG A 205 -13.04 -13.48 -11.59
C ARG A 205 -13.41 -13.95 -13.02
N PRO A 206 -14.47 -14.75 -13.26
CA PRO A 206 -14.84 -15.15 -14.61
C PRO A 206 -15.24 -13.96 -15.49
N ALA A 207 -16.00 -13.00 -14.94
CA ALA A 207 -16.37 -11.79 -15.64
C ALA A 207 -15.14 -10.89 -15.87
N PHE A 208 -14.28 -10.74 -14.86
CA PHE A 208 -13.05 -9.97 -14.97
C PHE A 208 -12.16 -10.47 -16.11
N HIS A 209 -11.93 -11.78 -16.26
CA HIS A 209 -11.14 -12.33 -17.37
C HIS A 209 -11.72 -12.01 -18.75
N ARG A 210 -13.05 -11.92 -18.87
CA ARG A 210 -13.72 -11.57 -20.11
C ARG A 210 -13.54 -10.10 -20.47
N ILE A 211 -13.48 -9.22 -19.48
CA ILE A 211 -13.39 -7.77 -19.68
C ILE A 211 -11.93 -7.31 -19.75
N ALA A 212 -11.02 -7.95 -19.00
CA ALA A 212 -9.60 -7.58 -18.93
C ALA A 212 -8.92 -7.55 -20.31
N LYS A 213 -9.30 -8.45 -21.22
CA LYS A 213 -8.82 -8.49 -22.61
C LYS A 213 -9.21 -7.26 -23.46
N TRP A 214 -10.16 -6.46 -23.00
CA TRP A 214 -10.61 -5.23 -23.65
C TRP A 214 -10.15 -3.97 -22.92
N ILE A 215 -9.75 -4.07 -21.65
CA ILE A 215 -9.35 -2.92 -20.83
C ILE A 215 -7.89 -2.51 -21.08
N TRP A 216 -7.00 -3.45 -21.44
CA TRP A 216 -5.57 -3.15 -21.54
C TRP A 216 -5.24 -2.14 -22.65
N ALA A 217 -5.87 -2.23 -23.83
CA ALA A 217 -5.60 -1.30 -24.93
C ALA A 217 -6.06 0.15 -24.64
N PRO A 218 -7.29 0.40 -24.14
CA PRO A 218 -7.67 1.73 -23.66
C PRO A 218 -6.81 2.23 -22.51
N ALA A 219 -6.42 1.37 -21.57
CA ALA A 219 -5.57 1.77 -20.44
C ALA A 219 -4.17 2.21 -20.90
N LEU A 220 -3.60 1.56 -21.93
CA LEU A 220 -2.35 1.98 -22.55
C LEU A 220 -2.49 3.34 -23.26
N LEU A 221 -3.61 3.57 -23.96
CA LEU A 221 -3.88 4.84 -24.65
C LEU A 221 -4.11 6.01 -23.69
N LEU A 222 -4.61 5.76 -22.48
CA LEU A 222 -4.78 6.79 -21.45
C LEU A 222 -3.46 7.17 -20.73
N TYR A 223 -2.40 6.40 -20.95
CA TYR A 223 -1.10 6.56 -20.26
C TYR A 223 0.04 7.01 -21.20
N ILE A 224 -0.22 7.06 -22.52
CA ILE A 224 0.65 7.63 -23.55
C ILE A 224 0.17 9.06 -23.84
#